data_AF-A0A0W0T982-F1
#
_entry.id   AF-A0A0W0T982-F1
#
_cell.length_a   1.000
_cell.length_b   1.000
_cell.length_c   1.000
_cell.angle_alpha   90.00
_cell.angle_beta   90.00
_cell.angle_gamma   90.00
#
_symmetry.space_group_name_H-M   'P 1'
#
loop_
_entity.id
_entity.type
_entity.pdbx_description
1 polymer ?
#
loop_
_entity_poly.entity_id
_entity_poly.type
_entity_poly.pdbx_seq_one_letter_code
_entity_poly.pdbx_strand_id
1 'polypeptide(L)'
;MGLFMFLAQIQSLFAIIDSKPKGFQIDEAIFQQIVSIYCLCDSLTQTYLIEELAKRPVLQFAELYSKKMSGEIGQTALQMLQSINQQTVKLENEKIALFRSRALTVIPSLKVLELSREEWLKAQSLVEERQLKRLTRKTLLIVFSETKHTDISKLINDLTKTSKSRAAKPVFNSNKEERPLKKYRRYIEGENRLMFAGATELHSPLKKTGVRIMSSPPRRVFSEKPKVLWSPGETQKIRPVMTKKLGTFFEPITPEPPTQRTRRTTASAEIIRHQYPGYVYKRPGPISFTITSETMENRKGVKRPTSQRQLTGAPCVEVFKVEGYGDEHIVINGRQCHWSHLIAYFLGGIHSKENLAPTTAAANYNILDTVENFIADKILNKDKEERVGELRLEVTPYYAPENKGHIPDLLYFNLNWTSPKHPNVYLKETIEIKPSSFRRFTDRMQKSFSVFRKVEEDILVKRAEKGDQEHDSPFKPPNLKKEVRQKISFLSFYQPLPAEPQAIEETNETPDSLSIYQSTS
;
A
#
# COMPACT_ATOMS: atom_id res chain seq x y z
N MET A 1 -10.55 29.75 50.66
CA MET A 1 -11.70 29.35 49.81
C MET A 1 -11.41 29.39 48.31
N GLY A 2 -10.51 30.24 47.79
CA GLY A 2 -10.26 30.37 46.34
C GLY A 2 -9.69 29.14 45.62
N LEU A 3 -8.77 28.38 46.25
CA LEU A 3 -8.11 27.21 45.62
C LEU A 3 -9.09 26.13 45.14
N PHE A 4 -10.11 25.81 45.94
CA PHE A 4 -11.12 24.79 45.60
C PHE A 4 -12.01 25.20 44.42
N MET A 5 -12.22 26.51 44.23
CA MET A 5 -13.10 27.03 43.17
C MET A 5 -12.46 26.85 41.78
N PHE A 6 -11.18 27.21 41.63
CA PHE A 6 -10.49 27.06 40.35
C PHE A 6 -10.25 25.60 39.97
N LEU A 7 -9.98 24.74 40.95
CA LEU A 7 -9.79 23.31 40.67
C LEU A 7 -11.07 22.68 40.08
N ALA A 8 -12.25 23.01 40.62
CA ALA A 8 -13.53 22.54 40.09
C ALA A 8 -13.80 23.07 38.67
N GLN A 9 -13.44 24.33 38.39
CA GLN A 9 -13.55 24.92 37.05
C GLN A 9 -12.62 24.22 36.04
N ILE A 10 -11.38 23.96 36.42
CA ILE A 10 -10.40 23.24 35.60
C ILE A 10 -10.88 21.81 35.32
N GLN A 11 -11.38 21.10 36.33
CA GLN A 11 -11.93 19.76 36.17
C GLN A 11 -13.17 19.74 35.26
N SER A 12 -14.07 20.72 35.41
CA SER A 12 -15.24 20.88 34.54
C SER A 12 -14.83 21.14 33.09
N LEU A 13 -13.86 22.04 32.88
CA LEU A 13 -13.29 22.32 31.57
C LEU A 13 -12.69 21.05 30.92
N PHE A 14 -11.92 20.28 31.67
CA PHE A 14 -11.34 19.04 31.15
C PHE A 14 -12.37 17.95 30.90
N ALA A 15 -13.42 17.83 31.70
CA ALA A 15 -14.53 16.93 31.41
C ALA A 15 -15.21 17.30 30.08
N ILE A 16 -15.37 18.60 29.79
CA ILE A 16 -15.89 19.08 28.51
C ILE A 16 -14.93 18.70 27.37
N ILE A 17 -13.62 18.96 27.51
CA ILE A 17 -12.63 18.64 26.47
C ILE A 17 -12.55 17.12 26.24
N ASP A 18 -12.51 16.32 27.29
CA ASP A 18 -12.38 14.86 27.23
C ASP A 18 -13.65 14.18 26.68
N SER A 19 -14.80 14.87 26.73
CA SER A 19 -16.04 14.42 26.08
C SER A 19 -16.05 14.62 24.56
N LYS A 20 -15.09 15.39 24.01
CA LYS A 20 -15.03 15.70 22.57
C LYS A 20 -14.37 14.55 21.78
N PRO A 21 -14.69 14.42 20.47
CA PRO A 21 -14.09 13.41 19.62
C PRO A 21 -12.57 13.59 19.48
N LYS A 22 -11.87 12.50 19.16
CA LYS A 22 -10.42 12.53 18.86
C LYS A 22 -10.14 13.53 17.73
N GLY A 23 -9.14 14.39 17.94
CA GLY A 23 -8.77 15.44 16.99
C GLY A 23 -9.49 16.76 17.20
N PHE A 24 -10.40 16.86 18.18
CA PHE A 24 -10.97 18.13 18.62
C PHE A 24 -9.88 19.17 18.89
N GLN A 25 -10.12 20.39 18.42
CA GLN A 25 -9.27 21.54 18.64
C GLN A 25 -10.03 22.55 19.47
N ILE A 26 -9.35 23.13 20.45
CA ILE A 26 -9.90 24.18 21.28
C ILE A 26 -10.20 25.41 20.40
N ASP A 27 -11.38 26.00 20.56
CA ASP A 27 -11.75 27.25 19.89
C ASP A 27 -11.24 28.48 20.68
N GLU A 28 -11.44 29.66 20.09
CA GLU A 28 -10.99 30.91 20.70
C GLU A 28 -11.63 31.18 22.06
N ALA A 29 -12.91 30.84 22.25
CA ALA A 29 -13.63 31.10 23.49
C ALA A 29 -13.14 30.22 24.64
N ILE A 30 -12.96 28.92 24.39
CA ILE A 30 -12.40 27.97 25.35
C ILE A 30 -10.94 28.35 25.65
N PHE A 31 -10.17 28.79 24.65
CA PHE A 31 -8.80 29.25 24.88
C PHE A 31 -8.76 30.52 25.76
N GLN A 32 -9.61 31.50 25.52
CA GLN A 32 -9.76 32.68 26.37
C GLN A 32 -10.13 32.30 27.80
N GLN A 33 -11.02 31.32 27.98
CA GLN A 33 -11.38 30.81 29.30
C GLN A 33 -10.17 30.18 30.01
N ILE A 34 -9.36 29.39 29.30
CA ILE A 34 -8.12 28.80 29.84
C ILE A 34 -7.15 29.89 30.30
N VAL A 35 -6.91 30.90 29.46
CA VAL A 35 -6.02 32.02 29.78
C VAL A 35 -6.55 32.79 31.00
N SER A 36 -7.86 33.04 31.07
CA SER A 36 -8.48 33.70 32.23
C SER A 36 -8.27 32.92 33.53
N ILE A 37 -8.51 31.60 33.50
CA ILE A 37 -8.25 30.73 34.66
C ILE A 37 -6.78 30.79 35.05
N TYR A 38 -5.86 30.69 34.07
CA TYR A 38 -4.43 30.75 34.31
C TYR A 38 -4.00 32.07 34.97
N CYS A 39 -4.50 33.21 34.49
CA CYS A 39 -4.20 34.53 35.05
C CYS A 39 -4.73 34.72 36.48
N LEU A 40 -5.86 34.09 36.83
CA LEU A 40 -6.55 34.33 38.10
C LEU A 40 -6.20 33.33 39.21
N CYS A 41 -5.57 32.20 38.86
CA CYS A 41 -5.24 31.16 39.82
C CYS A 41 -3.82 31.28 40.39
N ASP A 42 -3.59 30.64 41.54
CA ASP A 42 -2.26 30.57 42.15
C ASP A 42 -1.29 29.68 41.37
N SER A 43 0.00 29.78 41.69
CA SER A 43 1.08 29.06 40.99
C SER A 43 0.92 27.53 41.00
N LEU A 44 0.35 26.95 42.07
CA LEU A 44 0.14 25.50 42.15
C LEU A 44 -0.97 25.07 41.18
N THR A 45 -2.04 25.86 41.12
CA THR A 45 -3.15 25.65 40.19
C THR A 45 -2.75 25.88 38.74
N GLN A 46 -1.91 26.90 38.47
CA GLN A 46 -1.31 27.14 37.16
C GLN A 46 -0.48 25.94 36.69
N THR A 47 0.34 25.40 37.59
CA THR A 47 1.17 24.22 37.31
C THR A 47 0.28 23.01 36.97
N TYR A 48 -0.76 22.76 37.78
CA TYR A 48 -1.73 21.70 37.51
C TYR A 48 -2.42 21.86 36.15
N LEU A 49 -2.87 23.09 35.82
CA LEU A 49 -3.48 23.40 34.54
C LEU A 49 -2.52 23.12 33.37
N ILE A 50 -1.25 23.54 33.47
CA ILE A 50 -0.21 23.26 32.48
C ILE A 50 0.01 21.75 32.32
N GLU A 51 0.14 21.01 33.42
CA GLU A 51 0.36 19.56 33.41
C GLU A 51 -0.78 18.79 32.75
N GLU A 52 -2.01 19.20 33.01
CA GLU A 52 -3.19 18.58 32.40
C GLU A 52 -3.36 18.97 30.92
N LEU A 53 -3.11 20.23 30.56
CA LEU A 53 -3.15 20.66 29.16
C LEU A 53 -2.05 19.94 28.33
N ALA A 54 -0.86 19.75 28.89
CA ALA A 54 0.25 19.04 28.24
C ALA A 54 -0.05 17.55 27.95
N LYS A 55 -1.04 16.95 28.61
CA LYS A 55 -1.49 15.58 28.34
C LYS A 55 -2.42 15.48 27.12
N ARG A 56 -2.92 16.61 26.60
CA ARG A 56 -4.00 16.66 25.60
C ARG A 56 -3.54 17.33 24.29
N PRO A 57 -3.64 16.66 23.13
CA PRO A 57 -3.20 17.22 21.84
C PRO A 57 -4.26 18.13 21.20
N VAL A 58 -4.74 19.14 21.93
CA VAL A 58 -5.92 19.96 21.55
C VAL A 58 -5.59 21.43 21.27
N LEU A 59 -4.31 21.80 21.33
CA LEU A 59 -3.82 23.19 21.30
C LEU A 59 -3.14 23.58 19.98
N GLN A 60 -3.35 22.86 18.86
CA GLN A 60 -2.64 23.17 17.61
C GLN A 60 -2.92 24.59 17.09
N PHE A 61 -4.10 25.14 17.39
CA PHE A 61 -4.52 26.49 16.99
C PHE A 61 -4.32 27.55 18.08
N ALA A 62 -3.83 27.16 19.27
CA ALA A 62 -3.71 28.07 20.41
C ALA A 62 -2.71 29.21 20.17
N GLU A 63 -1.64 28.95 19.39
CA GLU A 63 -0.71 30.00 18.97
C GLU A 63 -1.38 31.08 18.12
N LEU A 64 -2.34 30.71 17.27
CA LEU A 64 -3.08 31.67 16.44
C LEU A 64 -3.98 32.57 17.29
N TYR A 65 -4.63 32.02 18.32
CA TYR A 65 -5.45 32.80 19.24
C TYR A 65 -4.62 33.70 20.14
N SER A 66 -3.44 33.24 20.59
CA SER A 66 -2.53 34.07 21.40
C SER A 66 -2.07 35.34 20.67
N LYS A 67 -1.92 35.28 19.34
CA LYS A 67 -1.56 36.44 18.49
C LYS A 67 -2.67 37.47 18.37
N LYS A 68 -3.93 37.09 18.58
CA LYS A 68 -5.09 38.01 18.56
C LYS A 68 -5.26 38.74 19.90
N MET A 69 -4.68 38.21 20.97
CA MET A 69 -4.68 38.85 22.28
C MET A 69 -3.65 39.99 22.31
N SER A 70 -4.04 41.15 22.83
CA SER A 70 -3.15 42.31 22.97
C SER A 70 -2.74 42.54 24.42
N GLY A 71 -1.63 43.27 24.62
CA GLY A 71 -1.14 43.66 25.94
C GLY A 71 -0.61 42.50 26.79
N GLU A 72 -0.70 42.66 28.12
CA GLU A 72 -0.18 41.71 29.11
C GLU A 72 -0.85 40.33 29.00
N ILE A 73 -2.14 40.27 28.65
CA ILE A 73 -2.88 39.02 28.48
C ILE A 73 -2.28 38.17 27.35
N GLY A 74 -1.90 38.80 26.23
CA GLY A 74 -1.24 38.11 25.12
C GLY A 74 0.13 37.55 25.51
N GLN A 75 0.91 38.30 26.29
CA GLN A 75 2.20 37.82 26.80
C GLN A 75 2.04 36.64 27.76
N THR A 76 1.08 36.71 28.68
CA THR A 76 0.77 35.62 29.61
C THR A 76 0.30 34.37 28.87
N ALA A 77 -0.54 34.52 27.85
CA ALA A 77 -0.98 33.41 27.01
C ALA A 77 0.20 32.73 26.28
N LEU A 78 1.15 33.51 25.74
CA LEU A 78 2.37 32.99 25.11
C LEU A 78 3.26 32.25 26.11
N GLN A 79 3.47 32.81 27.31
CA GLN A 79 4.25 32.15 28.37
C GLN A 79 3.60 30.82 28.79
N MET A 80 2.28 30.81 29.00
CA MET A 80 1.53 29.60 29.30
C MET A 80 1.71 28.54 28.21
N LEU A 81 1.60 28.92 26.92
CA LEU A 81 1.81 27.99 25.81
C LEU A 81 3.24 27.44 25.76
N GLN A 82 4.25 28.28 26.03
CA GLN A 82 5.64 27.83 26.14
C GLN A 82 5.81 26.82 27.27
N SER A 83 5.23 27.06 28.45
CA SER A 83 5.27 26.12 29.58
C SER A 83 4.53 24.81 29.26
N ILE A 84 3.39 24.87 28.57
CA ILE A 84 2.67 23.67 28.10
C ILE A 84 3.54 22.87 27.13
N ASN A 85 4.21 23.53 26.18
CA ASN A 85 5.09 22.86 25.21
C ASN A 85 6.28 22.20 25.91
N GLN A 86 6.95 22.90 26.84
CA GLN A 86 8.03 22.34 27.66
C GLN A 86 7.57 21.12 28.46
N GLN A 87 6.39 21.21 29.09
CA GLN A 87 5.82 20.10 29.85
C GLN A 87 5.42 18.92 28.95
N THR A 88 4.92 19.19 27.75
CA THR A 88 4.59 18.16 26.74
C THR A 88 5.86 17.40 26.35
N VAL A 89 6.94 18.12 26.04
CA VAL A 89 8.24 17.52 25.71
C VAL A 89 8.78 16.69 26.89
N LYS A 90 8.62 17.17 28.13
CA LYS A 90 9.02 16.42 29.33
C LYS A 90 8.24 15.11 29.47
N LEU A 91 6.91 15.16 29.36
CA LEU A 91 6.05 13.97 29.44
C LEU A 91 6.35 12.96 28.33
N GLU A 92 6.60 13.44 27.10
CA GLU A 92 7.06 12.58 26.01
C GLU A 92 8.40 11.91 26.34
N ASN A 93 9.36 12.66 26.85
CA ASN A 93 10.67 12.12 27.23
C ASN A 93 10.57 11.05 28.32
N GLU A 94 9.70 11.25 29.31
CA GLU A 94 9.43 10.25 30.36
C GLU A 94 8.79 8.98 29.77
N LYS A 95 7.80 9.13 28.88
CA LYS A 95 7.16 8.01 28.18
C LYS A 95 8.17 7.23 27.33
N ILE A 96 9.00 7.93 26.55
CA ILE A 96 10.08 7.33 25.75
C ILE A 96 11.07 6.61 26.64
N ALA A 97 11.50 7.22 27.75
CA ALA A 97 12.46 6.62 28.67
C ALA A 97 11.91 5.33 29.30
N LEU A 98 10.63 5.33 29.69
CA LEU A 98 9.94 4.15 30.19
C LEU A 98 9.83 3.06 29.12
N PHE A 99 9.43 3.41 27.90
CA PHE A 99 9.36 2.48 26.77
C PHE A 99 10.74 1.88 26.46
N ARG A 100 11.78 2.72 26.37
CA ARG A 100 13.17 2.33 26.15
C ARG A 100 13.67 1.38 27.23
N SER A 101 13.43 1.70 28.50
CA SER A 101 13.79 0.85 29.64
C SER A 101 13.17 -0.54 29.51
N ARG A 102 11.85 -0.61 29.28
CA ARG A 102 11.13 -1.88 29.09
C ARG A 102 11.63 -2.66 27.86
N ALA A 103 11.89 -1.98 26.75
CA ALA A 103 12.40 -2.62 25.54
C ALA A 103 13.81 -3.21 25.76
N LEU A 104 14.68 -2.50 26.47
CA LEU A 104 16.01 -2.95 26.85
C LEU A 104 15.99 -4.13 27.83
N THR A 105 15.00 -4.22 28.71
CA THR A 105 14.80 -5.42 29.53
C THR A 105 14.50 -6.65 28.68
N VAL A 106 13.74 -6.49 27.59
CA VAL A 106 13.36 -7.60 26.70
C VAL A 106 14.48 -7.96 25.70
N ILE A 107 15.19 -6.95 25.17
CA ILE A 107 16.32 -7.11 24.25
C ILE A 107 17.47 -6.16 24.68
N PRO A 108 18.36 -6.60 25.59
CA PRO A 108 19.45 -5.75 26.07
C PRO A 108 20.41 -5.27 24.97
N SER A 109 20.56 -6.05 23.89
CA SER A 109 21.43 -5.70 22.76
C SER A 109 20.89 -4.58 21.87
N LEU A 110 19.65 -4.07 22.09
CA LEU A 110 19.17 -2.88 21.37
C LEU A 110 20.06 -1.65 21.60
N LYS A 111 20.86 -1.61 22.69
CA LYS A 111 21.85 -0.54 22.91
C LYS A 111 22.84 -0.39 21.75
N VAL A 112 23.12 -1.48 21.04
CA VAL A 112 24.07 -1.52 19.90
C VAL A 112 23.54 -0.77 18.68
N LEU A 113 22.22 -0.63 18.55
CA LEU A 113 21.62 0.02 17.39
C LEU A 113 21.63 1.56 17.45
N GLU A 114 22.09 2.14 18.56
CA GLU A 114 22.21 3.60 18.79
C GLU A 114 20.97 4.37 18.32
N LEU A 115 19.79 3.90 18.74
CA LEU A 115 18.50 4.42 18.30
C LEU A 115 18.29 5.89 18.73
N SER A 116 17.91 6.75 17.79
CA SER A 116 17.63 8.17 18.03
C SER A 116 16.33 8.37 18.82
N ARG A 117 16.09 9.59 19.36
CA ARG A 117 14.83 9.94 20.06
C ARG A 117 13.62 9.70 19.16
N GLU A 118 13.70 10.12 17.91
CA GLU A 118 12.64 9.97 16.91
C GLU A 118 12.34 8.50 16.59
N GLU A 119 13.37 7.66 16.55
CA GLU A 119 13.21 6.22 16.32
C GLU A 119 12.53 5.54 17.51
N TRP A 120 12.88 5.91 18.75
CA TRP A 120 12.18 5.42 19.94
C TRP A 120 10.72 5.87 19.98
N LEU A 121 10.45 7.13 19.63
CA LEU A 121 9.10 7.67 19.52
C LEU A 121 8.29 6.89 18.48
N LYS A 122 8.82 6.75 17.26
CA LYS A 122 8.18 5.98 16.18
C LYS A 122 7.91 4.53 16.61
N ALA A 123 8.88 3.89 17.27
CA ALA A 123 8.71 2.53 17.78
C ALA A 123 7.61 2.43 18.85
N GLN A 124 7.55 3.39 19.78
CA GLN A 124 6.50 3.46 20.79
C GLN A 124 5.13 3.65 20.14
N SER A 125 5.00 4.63 19.24
CA SER A 125 3.75 4.89 18.51
C SER A 125 3.28 3.65 17.74
N LEU A 126 4.18 2.88 17.12
CA LEU A 126 3.83 1.63 16.43
C LEU A 126 3.31 0.55 17.40
N VAL A 127 3.83 0.47 18.61
CA VAL A 127 3.34 -0.47 19.64
C VAL A 127 1.93 -0.08 20.11
N GLU A 128 1.71 1.22 20.33
CA GLU A 128 0.43 1.78 20.75
C GLU A 128 -0.63 1.63 19.65
N GLU A 129 -0.27 1.94 18.40
CA GLU A 129 -1.14 1.77 17.21
C GLU A 129 -1.67 0.34 17.09
N ARG A 130 -0.83 -0.65 17.43
CA ARG A 130 -1.16 -2.08 17.38
C ARG A 130 -1.86 -2.60 18.64
N GLN A 131 -2.05 -1.75 19.65
CA GLN A 131 -2.67 -2.09 20.94
C GLN A 131 -2.06 -3.34 21.60
N LEU A 132 -0.72 -3.46 21.54
CA LEU A 132 -0.04 -4.65 22.04
C LEU A 132 0.01 -4.63 23.57
N LYS A 133 -0.69 -5.57 24.20
CA LYS A 133 -0.74 -5.71 25.66
C LYS A 133 0.63 -5.99 26.31
N ARG A 134 1.56 -6.60 25.57
CA ARG A 134 2.88 -7.01 26.09
C ARG A 134 3.99 -6.78 25.07
N LEU A 135 5.10 -6.23 25.55
CA LEU A 135 6.35 -6.15 24.79
C LEU A 135 7.04 -7.51 24.82
N THR A 136 7.09 -8.17 23.68
CA THR A 136 7.85 -9.41 23.50
C THR A 136 9.05 -9.15 22.60
N ARG A 137 10.07 -10.02 22.66
CA ARG A 137 11.22 -9.93 21.76
C ARG A 137 10.80 -9.90 20.30
N LYS A 138 9.84 -10.75 19.91
CA LYS A 138 9.29 -10.79 18.56
C LYS A 138 8.62 -9.46 18.17
N THR A 139 7.79 -8.92 19.06
CA THR A 139 7.14 -7.62 18.85
C THR A 139 8.16 -6.51 18.58
N LEU A 140 9.18 -6.41 19.44
CA LEU A 140 10.19 -5.36 19.33
C LEU A 140 11.02 -5.50 18.06
N LEU A 141 11.41 -6.73 17.67
CA LEU A 141 12.12 -6.95 16.41
C LEU A 141 11.32 -6.49 15.19
N ILE A 142 10.00 -6.72 15.17
CA ILE A 142 9.13 -6.26 14.08
C ILE A 142 9.05 -4.73 14.08
N VAL A 143 8.80 -4.12 15.24
CA VAL A 143 8.68 -2.67 15.39
C VAL A 143 9.97 -1.95 14.98
N PHE A 144 11.14 -2.44 15.42
CA PHE A 144 12.43 -1.84 15.06
C PHE A 144 12.82 -2.11 13.61
N SER A 145 12.45 -3.26 13.05
CA SER A 145 12.61 -3.54 11.62
C SER A 145 11.85 -2.53 10.77
N GLU A 146 10.60 -2.22 11.14
CA GLU A 146 9.79 -1.19 10.46
C GLU A 146 10.31 0.22 10.71
N THR A 147 10.74 0.52 11.93
CA THR A 147 11.27 1.83 12.30
C THR A 147 12.52 2.16 11.46
N LYS A 148 13.45 1.20 11.35
CA LYS A 148 14.72 1.29 10.61
C LYS A 148 14.63 0.93 9.14
N HIS A 149 13.46 0.50 8.66
CA HIS A 149 13.29 -0.04 7.30
C HIS A 149 14.33 -1.13 6.94
N THR A 150 14.70 -1.95 7.93
CA THR A 150 15.72 -3.00 7.80
C THR A 150 15.08 -4.38 7.95
N ASP A 151 15.55 -5.38 7.21
CA ASP A 151 15.05 -6.75 7.35
C ASP A 151 15.23 -7.32 8.77
N ILE A 152 14.26 -8.10 9.25
CA ILE A 152 14.30 -8.68 10.60
C ILE A 152 15.50 -9.60 10.79
N SER A 153 15.90 -10.39 9.79
CA SER A 153 17.07 -11.27 9.90
C SER A 153 18.36 -10.46 9.99
N LYS A 154 18.48 -9.38 9.21
CA LYS A 154 19.61 -8.44 9.31
C LYS A 154 19.66 -7.78 10.69
N LEU A 155 18.51 -7.31 11.19
CA LEU A 155 18.38 -6.75 12.54
C LEU A 155 18.79 -7.75 13.63
N ILE A 156 18.35 -9.01 13.52
CA ILE A 156 18.75 -10.07 14.46
C ILE A 156 20.28 -10.26 14.42
N ASN A 157 20.87 -10.31 13.24
CA ASN A 157 22.32 -10.47 13.07
C ASN A 157 23.09 -9.28 13.69
N ASP A 158 22.63 -8.05 13.46
CA ASP A 158 23.25 -6.86 14.04
C ASP A 158 23.15 -6.86 15.58
N LEU A 159 22.04 -7.38 16.12
CA LEU A 159 21.83 -7.55 17.56
C LEU A 159 22.60 -8.71 18.20
N THR A 160 23.11 -9.67 17.40
CA THR A 160 23.89 -10.83 17.89
C THR A 160 25.39 -10.68 17.68
N LYS A 161 25.85 -9.79 16.79
CA LYS A 161 27.28 -9.51 16.53
C LYS A 161 28.09 -9.15 17.79
N THR A 162 27.46 -8.60 18.83
CA THR A 162 28.14 -8.19 20.07
C THR A 162 28.23 -9.28 21.14
N SER A 163 27.49 -10.39 21.01
CA SER A 163 27.72 -11.53 21.90
C SER A 163 28.89 -12.33 21.34
N LYS A 164 30.02 -12.39 22.06
CA LYS A 164 31.07 -13.39 21.80
C LYS A 164 30.37 -14.74 21.67
N SER A 165 30.45 -15.33 20.48
CA SER A 165 29.85 -16.61 20.16
C SER A 165 30.21 -17.62 21.26
N ARG A 166 29.26 -17.95 22.13
CA ARG A 166 29.25 -19.31 22.68
C ARG A 166 29.00 -20.17 21.45
N ALA A 167 30.02 -20.87 20.99
CA ALA A 167 29.91 -21.78 19.87
C ALA A 167 28.71 -22.71 20.15
N ALA A 168 27.59 -22.43 19.49
CA ALA A 168 26.50 -23.38 19.46
C ALA A 168 27.10 -24.62 18.81
N LYS A 169 26.92 -25.78 19.46
CA LYS A 169 27.31 -27.07 18.88
C LYS A 169 26.85 -27.06 17.42
N PRO A 170 27.71 -27.45 16.46
CA PRO A 170 27.34 -27.47 15.05
C PRO A 170 25.99 -28.20 14.96
N VAL A 171 24.98 -27.50 14.46
CA VAL A 171 23.73 -28.14 14.10
C VAL A 171 24.14 -29.16 13.05
N PHE A 172 24.09 -30.44 13.45
CA PHE A 172 24.38 -31.60 12.62
C PHE A 172 24.02 -31.30 11.17
N ASN A 173 25.00 -31.46 10.27
CA ASN A 173 24.83 -31.33 8.83
C ASN A 173 23.45 -31.83 8.44
N SER A 174 22.52 -30.90 8.21
CA SER A 174 21.24 -31.24 7.64
C SER A 174 21.48 -31.44 6.15
N ASN A 175 22.12 -32.56 5.82
CA ASN A 175 21.77 -33.36 4.64
C ASN A 175 20.32 -33.87 4.80
N LYS A 176 19.40 -33.00 5.23
CA LYS A 176 17.99 -33.21 4.97
C LYS A 176 17.89 -32.98 3.50
N GLU A 177 17.93 -34.09 2.76
CA GLU A 177 17.43 -34.16 1.39
C GLU A 177 16.26 -33.18 1.31
N GLU A 178 16.41 -32.15 0.49
CA GLU A 178 15.36 -31.17 0.23
C GLU A 178 14.17 -32.01 -0.24
N ARG A 179 13.22 -32.28 0.65
CA ARG A 179 12.01 -33.00 0.27
C ARG A 179 11.46 -32.23 -0.91
N PRO A 180 11.31 -32.85 -2.09
CA PRO A 180 10.82 -32.15 -3.25
C PRO A 180 9.48 -31.57 -2.84
N LEU A 181 9.41 -30.23 -2.77
CA LEU A 181 8.15 -29.53 -2.59
C LEU A 181 7.25 -30.08 -3.67
N LYS A 182 6.27 -30.93 -3.31
CA LYS A 182 5.28 -31.42 -4.25
C LYS A 182 4.70 -30.16 -4.89
N LYS A 183 5.07 -29.91 -6.14
CA LYS A 183 4.53 -28.82 -6.95
C LYS A 183 3.06 -29.16 -7.18
N TYR A 184 2.21 -28.87 -6.20
CA TYR A 184 0.77 -28.83 -6.40
C TYR A 184 0.43 -27.57 -7.21
N ARG A 185 0.96 -27.49 -8.44
CA ARG A 185 0.37 -26.60 -9.45
C ARG A 185 -0.95 -27.27 -9.83
N ARG A 186 -2.00 -26.95 -9.07
CA ARG A 186 -3.37 -27.23 -9.48
C ARG A 186 -3.69 -26.26 -10.59
N TYR A 187 -3.20 -26.60 -11.75
CA TYR A 187 -3.56 -26.00 -12.99
C TYR A 187 -5.07 -26.14 -13.20
N ILE A 188 -5.70 -25.06 -13.67
CA ILE A 188 -7.13 -25.07 -13.98
C ILE A 188 -7.25 -25.28 -15.48
N GLU A 189 -7.75 -26.44 -15.86
CA GLU A 189 -8.13 -26.70 -17.24
C GLU A 189 -9.25 -25.74 -17.66
N GLY A 190 -9.18 -25.27 -18.90
CA GLY A 190 -10.18 -24.37 -19.44
C GLY A 190 -9.76 -23.75 -20.75
N GLU A 191 -10.71 -23.07 -21.39
CA GLU A 191 -10.48 -22.37 -22.65
C GLU A 191 -9.50 -21.20 -22.48
N ASN A 192 -8.79 -20.86 -23.56
CA ASN A 192 -7.96 -19.68 -23.61
C ASN A 192 -8.82 -18.47 -24.02
N ARG A 193 -9.04 -17.57 -23.07
CA ARG A 193 -9.91 -16.39 -23.28
C ARG A 193 -9.13 -15.17 -23.77
N LEU A 194 -7.82 -15.31 -23.98
CA LEU A 194 -6.99 -14.20 -24.38
C LEU A 194 -7.26 -13.83 -25.84
N MET A 195 -7.35 -12.53 -26.05
CA MET A 195 -7.29 -11.91 -27.35
C MET A 195 -5.94 -11.21 -27.52
N PHE A 196 -5.33 -11.29 -28.68
CA PHE A 196 -4.04 -10.64 -28.95
C PHE A 196 -4.18 -9.60 -30.06
N ALA A 197 -3.70 -8.39 -29.78
CA ALA A 197 -3.46 -7.36 -30.78
C ALA A 197 -1.98 -6.98 -30.77
N GLY A 198 -1.30 -7.14 -31.91
CA GLY A 198 0.13 -6.90 -32.02
C GLY A 198 0.72 -7.44 -33.32
N ALA A 199 2.05 -7.54 -33.34
CA ALA A 199 2.89 -7.91 -34.47
C ALA A 199 2.48 -9.26 -35.10
N THR A 200 2.51 -9.35 -36.43
CA THR A 200 2.02 -10.50 -37.20
C THR A 200 2.90 -11.73 -37.00
N GLU A 201 4.17 -11.54 -36.71
CA GLU A 201 5.15 -12.59 -36.42
C GLU A 201 4.75 -13.43 -35.19
N LEU A 202 3.96 -12.86 -34.28
CA LEU A 202 3.44 -13.54 -33.09
C LEU A 202 2.13 -14.30 -33.34
N HIS A 203 1.43 -14.06 -34.45
CA HIS A 203 0.07 -14.59 -34.65
C HIS A 203 0.06 -16.11 -34.72
N SER A 204 0.91 -16.71 -35.57
CA SER A 204 0.99 -18.17 -35.74
C SER A 204 1.32 -18.92 -34.45
N PRO A 205 2.41 -18.61 -33.72
CA PRO A 205 2.74 -19.32 -32.49
C PRO A 205 1.69 -19.12 -31.38
N LEU A 206 1.09 -17.93 -31.28
CA LEU A 206 0.05 -17.66 -30.27
C LEU A 206 -1.28 -18.36 -30.61
N LYS A 207 -1.68 -18.43 -31.88
CA LYS A 207 -2.89 -19.14 -32.32
C LYS A 207 -2.84 -20.62 -31.94
N LYS A 208 -1.66 -21.25 -31.97
CA LYS A 208 -1.45 -22.64 -31.50
C LYS A 208 -1.75 -22.85 -30.00
N THR A 209 -1.76 -21.78 -29.21
CA THR A 209 -2.13 -21.82 -27.78
C THR A 209 -3.62 -21.56 -27.53
N GLY A 210 -4.41 -21.33 -28.59
CA GLY A 210 -5.84 -21.03 -28.52
C GLY A 210 -6.17 -19.54 -28.33
N VAL A 211 -5.18 -18.64 -28.45
CA VAL A 211 -5.41 -17.19 -28.39
C VAL A 211 -6.20 -16.73 -29.62
N ARG A 212 -7.20 -15.87 -29.41
CA ARG A 212 -7.92 -15.22 -30.50
C ARG A 212 -7.11 -14.02 -31.01
N ILE A 213 -6.71 -14.06 -32.27
CA ILE A 213 -6.03 -12.93 -32.91
C ILE A 213 -7.06 -11.87 -33.29
N MET A 214 -6.81 -10.62 -32.92
CA MET A 214 -7.65 -9.48 -33.28
C MET A 214 -7.22 -8.96 -34.66
N SER A 215 -8.18 -8.78 -35.55
CA SER A 215 -7.94 -8.26 -36.91
C SER A 215 -7.62 -6.76 -36.93
N SER A 216 -8.03 -6.03 -35.89
CA SER A 216 -7.78 -4.60 -35.71
C SER A 216 -7.52 -4.27 -34.24
N PRO A 217 -6.87 -3.13 -33.93
CA PRO A 217 -6.65 -2.72 -32.55
C PRO A 217 -8.00 -2.43 -31.85
N PRO A 218 -8.06 -2.62 -30.51
CA PRO A 218 -9.24 -2.28 -29.74
C PRO A 218 -9.54 -0.77 -29.76
N ARG A 219 -10.82 -0.41 -29.72
CA ARG A 219 -11.28 0.99 -29.74
C ARG A 219 -11.32 1.56 -28.31
N ARG A 220 -10.82 2.78 -28.13
CA ARG A 220 -10.75 3.49 -26.84
C ARG A 220 -12.10 4.15 -26.54
N VAL A 221 -12.82 3.64 -25.53
CA VAL A 221 -14.04 4.27 -25.01
C VAL A 221 -14.17 3.81 -23.56
N PHE A 222 -14.41 4.73 -22.62
CA PHE A 222 -14.91 4.55 -21.23
C PHE A 222 -14.07 5.17 -20.11
N SER A 223 -12.82 4.77 -19.89
CA SER A 223 -12.02 5.28 -18.78
C SER A 223 -10.52 5.10 -19.02
N GLU A 224 -9.72 6.09 -18.63
CA GLU A 224 -8.26 5.99 -18.71
C GLU A 224 -7.69 5.04 -17.66
N LYS A 225 -8.36 4.87 -16.52
CA LYS A 225 -7.89 4.03 -15.40
C LYS A 225 -9.08 3.51 -14.55
N PRO A 226 -9.34 2.19 -14.50
CA PRO A 226 -8.66 1.11 -15.22
C PRO A 226 -8.95 1.19 -16.74
N LYS A 227 -7.96 0.84 -17.58
CA LYS A 227 -8.10 0.89 -19.05
C LYS A 227 -9.13 -0.15 -19.51
N VAL A 228 -10.32 0.32 -19.85
CA VAL A 228 -11.37 -0.48 -20.48
C VAL A 228 -11.49 -0.07 -21.94
N LEU A 229 -11.52 -1.05 -22.83
CA LEU A 229 -11.59 -0.85 -24.27
C LEU A 229 -12.70 -1.70 -24.87
N TRP A 230 -13.08 -1.42 -26.11
CA TRP A 230 -13.95 -2.30 -26.90
C TRP A 230 -13.13 -3.18 -27.82
N SER A 231 -13.56 -4.44 -27.96
CA SER A 231 -13.09 -5.32 -29.02
C SER A 231 -13.42 -4.73 -30.41
N PRO A 232 -12.71 -5.16 -31.47
CA PRO A 232 -13.07 -4.89 -32.86
C PRO A 232 -14.55 -5.18 -33.12
N GLY A 233 -15.22 -4.22 -33.75
CA GLY A 233 -16.67 -4.28 -33.99
C GLY A 233 -17.54 -4.00 -32.76
N GLU A 234 -16.97 -3.52 -31.65
CA GLU A 234 -17.68 -3.11 -30.43
C GLU A 234 -18.55 -4.21 -29.81
N THR A 235 -18.15 -5.46 -30.03
CA THR A 235 -18.93 -6.63 -29.59
C THR A 235 -18.83 -6.88 -28.08
N GLN A 236 -17.71 -6.50 -27.45
CA GLN A 236 -17.46 -6.79 -26.04
C GLN A 236 -16.45 -5.81 -25.42
N LYS A 237 -16.66 -5.47 -24.13
CA LYS A 237 -15.68 -4.73 -23.34
C LYS A 237 -14.51 -5.64 -22.96
N ILE A 238 -13.30 -5.16 -23.11
CA ILE A 238 -12.06 -5.90 -22.86
C ILE A 238 -11.12 -5.06 -21.99
N ARG A 239 -10.19 -5.74 -21.32
CA ARG A 239 -9.12 -5.11 -20.53
C ARG A 239 -7.76 -5.72 -20.90
N PRO A 240 -6.67 -4.95 -20.84
CA PRO A 240 -5.34 -5.51 -20.94
C PRO A 240 -5.04 -6.46 -19.77
N VAL A 241 -4.19 -7.46 -20.04
CA VAL A 241 -3.68 -8.44 -19.06
C VAL A 241 -2.17 -8.46 -19.07
N MET A 242 -1.55 -8.44 -20.25
CA MET A 242 -0.10 -8.38 -20.41
C MET A 242 0.24 -7.56 -21.66
N THR A 243 1.04 -6.52 -21.49
CA THR A 243 1.51 -5.63 -22.56
C THR A 243 3.02 -5.73 -22.67
N LYS A 244 3.52 -5.91 -23.90
CA LYS A 244 4.93 -5.89 -24.25
C LYS A 244 5.14 -5.05 -25.52
N LYS A 245 6.39 -4.96 -26.01
CA LYS A 245 6.75 -4.12 -27.17
C LYS A 245 6.00 -4.54 -28.44
N LEU A 246 5.88 -5.84 -28.68
CA LEU A 246 5.28 -6.37 -29.91
C LEU A 246 3.76 -6.61 -29.83
N GLY A 247 3.11 -6.33 -28.70
CA GLY A 247 1.66 -6.49 -28.61
C GLY A 247 1.09 -6.53 -27.19
N THR A 248 -0.22 -6.72 -27.12
CA THR A 248 -0.95 -6.81 -25.85
C THR A 248 -1.94 -7.96 -25.88
N PHE A 249 -1.98 -8.72 -24.78
CA PHE A 249 -3.06 -9.63 -24.46
C PHE A 249 -4.19 -8.90 -23.74
N PHE A 250 -5.41 -9.14 -24.22
CA PHE A 250 -6.65 -8.66 -23.64
C PHE A 250 -7.49 -9.82 -23.13
N GLU A 251 -8.24 -9.60 -22.07
CA GLU A 251 -9.28 -10.50 -21.60
C GLU A 251 -10.62 -9.78 -21.64
N PRO A 252 -11.72 -10.48 -21.99
CA PRO A 252 -13.03 -9.91 -21.87
C PRO A 252 -13.38 -9.51 -20.44
N ILE A 253 -13.98 -8.35 -20.29
CA ILE A 253 -14.66 -7.98 -19.06
C ILE A 253 -15.97 -8.77 -19.06
N THR A 254 -15.96 -9.94 -18.43
CA THR A 254 -17.21 -10.62 -18.14
C THR A 254 -17.99 -9.74 -17.17
N PRO A 255 -19.28 -9.43 -17.41
CA PRO A 255 -20.10 -8.90 -16.35
C PRO A 255 -20.00 -9.88 -15.18
N GLU A 256 -19.51 -9.40 -14.04
CA GLU A 256 -19.85 -10.07 -12.78
C GLU A 256 -21.39 -10.12 -12.77
N PRO A 257 -22.02 -11.26 -12.42
CA PRO A 257 -23.48 -11.29 -12.30
C PRO A 257 -23.95 -10.09 -11.47
N PRO A 258 -25.17 -9.55 -11.68
CA PRO A 258 -25.67 -8.34 -11.03
C PRO A 258 -25.86 -8.62 -9.54
N THR A 259 -24.76 -8.73 -8.84
CA THR A 259 -24.64 -8.77 -7.41
C THR A 259 -24.48 -7.32 -7.04
N GLN A 260 -25.40 -6.83 -6.23
CA GLN A 260 -25.38 -5.49 -5.70
C GLN A 260 -23.97 -5.24 -5.16
N ARG A 261 -23.10 -4.57 -5.93
CA ARG A 261 -21.92 -3.93 -5.39
C ARG A 261 -22.49 -2.90 -4.45
N THR A 262 -22.71 -3.29 -3.19
CA THR A 262 -22.98 -2.35 -2.12
C THR A 262 -21.84 -1.36 -2.26
N ARG A 263 -22.17 -0.11 -2.60
CA ARG A 263 -21.18 0.93 -2.92
C ARG A 263 -20.05 0.83 -1.90
N ARG A 264 -18.79 0.72 -2.35
CA ARG A 264 -17.63 0.68 -1.45
C ARG A 264 -17.60 1.99 -0.65
N THR A 265 -18.19 1.99 0.54
CA THR A 265 -18.32 3.20 1.36
C THR A 265 -17.07 3.39 2.22
N THR A 266 -16.71 4.64 2.50
CA THR A 266 -15.67 5.03 3.46
C THR A 266 -15.91 4.45 4.86
N ALA A 267 -17.18 4.23 5.22
CA ALA A 267 -17.59 3.60 6.47
C ALA A 267 -16.95 2.21 6.69
N SER A 268 -16.49 1.54 5.62
CA SER A 268 -15.85 0.23 5.67
C SER A 268 -14.59 0.19 6.56
N ALA A 269 -13.70 1.19 6.47
CA ALA A 269 -12.47 1.20 7.26
C ALA A 269 -12.73 1.40 8.76
N GLU A 270 -13.71 2.23 9.11
CA GLU A 270 -14.11 2.49 10.49
C GLU A 270 -14.79 1.27 11.11
N ILE A 271 -15.66 0.59 10.36
CA ILE A 271 -16.28 -0.68 10.77
C ILE A 271 -15.20 -1.72 11.08
N ILE A 272 -14.19 -1.88 10.21
CA ILE A 272 -13.08 -2.82 10.46
C ILE A 272 -12.32 -2.42 11.71
N ARG A 273 -12.00 -1.13 11.92
CA ARG A 273 -11.29 -0.67 13.13
C ARG A 273 -12.09 -0.86 14.40
N HIS A 274 -13.42 -0.73 14.33
CA HIS A 274 -14.30 -1.00 15.47
C HIS A 274 -14.27 -2.50 15.85
N GLN A 275 -14.34 -3.39 14.86
CA GLN A 275 -14.28 -4.85 15.09
C GLN A 275 -12.87 -5.37 15.41
N TYR A 276 -11.85 -4.74 14.80
CA TYR A 276 -10.44 -5.07 14.93
C TYR A 276 -9.65 -3.82 15.31
N PRO A 277 -9.62 -3.45 16.60
CA PRO A 277 -8.94 -2.23 17.08
C PRO A 277 -7.44 -2.14 16.74
N GLY A 278 -6.79 -3.29 16.53
CA GLY A 278 -5.39 -3.36 16.08
C GLY A 278 -5.18 -3.28 14.57
N TYR A 279 -6.23 -2.96 13.78
CA TYR A 279 -6.15 -2.82 12.34
C TYR A 279 -5.39 -1.55 11.94
N VAL A 280 -4.16 -1.72 11.49
CA VAL A 280 -3.18 -0.65 11.19
C VAL A 280 -2.79 -0.58 9.71
N TYR A 281 -3.56 -1.25 8.86
CA TYR A 281 -3.32 -1.28 7.43
C TYR A 281 -3.56 0.11 6.81
N LYS A 282 -2.63 0.52 5.96
CA LYS A 282 -2.72 1.71 5.11
C LYS A 282 -2.54 1.26 3.67
N ARG A 283 -3.18 1.96 2.72
CA ARG A 283 -3.04 1.64 1.30
C ARG A 283 -1.55 1.72 0.90
N PRO A 284 -0.96 0.64 0.38
CA PRO A 284 0.41 0.66 -0.11
C PRO A 284 0.52 1.56 -1.34
N GLY A 285 1.62 2.30 -1.42
CA GLY A 285 2.02 3.01 -2.63
C GLY A 285 2.78 2.11 -3.62
N PRO A 286 3.30 2.68 -4.72
CA PRO A 286 4.18 1.96 -5.64
C PRO A 286 5.44 1.45 -4.93
N ILE A 287 5.86 0.22 -5.25
CA ILE A 287 7.09 -0.39 -4.73
C ILE A 287 7.96 -0.80 -5.90
N SER A 288 9.22 -0.37 -5.89
CA SER A 288 10.25 -0.84 -6.84
C SER A 288 11.28 -1.70 -6.11
N PHE A 289 11.70 -2.78 -6.73
CA PHE A 289 12.72 -3.69 -6.20
C PHE A 289 13.54 -4.33 -7.32
N THR A 290 14.85 -4.44 -7.13
CA THR A 290 15.74 -5.18 -8.05
C THR A 290 15.99 -6.56 -7.49
N ILE A 291 15.62 -7.57 -8.26
CA ILE A 291 15.72 -8.98 -7.88
C ILE A 291 16.98 -9.56 -8.50
N THR A 292 17.82 -10.16 -7.67
CA THR A 292 19.05 -10.86 -8.07
C THR A 292 19.07 -12.28 -7.49
N SER A 293 20.01 -13.11 -7.94
CA SER A 293 20.22 -14.44 -7.34
C SER A 293 20.55 -14.33 -5.85
N GLU A 294 21.39 -13.37 -5.47
CA GLU A 294 21.78 -13.11 -4.08
C GLU A 294 20.56 -12.81 -3.20
N THR A 295 19.66 -11.93 -3.65
CA THR A 295 18.46 -11.60 -2.86
C THR A 295 17.54 -12.81 -2.64
N MET A 296 17.49 -13.72 -3.61
CA MET A 296 16.71 -14.97 -3.51
C MET A 296 17.40 -16.01 -2.61
N GLU A 297 18.72 -16.18 -2.75
CA GLU A 297 19.52 -17.08 -1.93
C GLU A 297 19.45 -16.71 -0.45
N ASN A 298 19.55 -15.41 -0.13
CA ASN A 298 19.40 -14.86 1.22
C ASN A 298 18.02 -15.15 1.84
N ARG A 299 17.01 -15.47 1.02
CA ARG A 299 15.65 -15.83 1.47
C ARG A 299 15.35 -17.31 1.43
N LYS A 300 16.22 -18.13 0.82
CA LYS A 300 16.00 -19.57 0.69
C LYS A 300 15.89 -20.22 2.07
N GLY A 301 14.77 -20.90 2.32
CA GLY A 301 14.50 -21.58 3.59
C GLY A 301 14.17 -20.66 4.78
N VAL A 302 14.24 -19.33 4.61
CA VAL A 302 13.92 -18.37 5.69
C VAL A 302 12.41 -18.29 5.86
N LYS A 303 11.93 -18.60 7.07
CA LYS A 303 10.51 -18.45 7.41
C LYS A 303 10.18 -16.98 7.64
N ARG A 304 8.95 -16.58 7.32
CA ARG A 304 8.43 -15.26 7.67
C ARG A 304 8.43 -15.12 9.21
N PRO A 305 8.91 -13.99 9.75
CA PRO A 305 9.02 -13.82 11.20
C PRO A 305 7.65 -13.72 11.89
N THR A 306 6.63 -13.29 11.15
CA THR A 306 5.29 -13.11 11.66
C THR A 306 4.25 -13.50 10.61
N SER A 307 2.99 -13.66 11.03
CA SER A 307 1.91 -13.87 10.07
C SER A 307 1.48 -12.53 9.46
N GLN A 308 0.97 -12.54 8.23
CA GLN A 308 0.50 -11.30 7.59
C GLN A 308 -0.67 -10.67 8.35
N ARG A 309 -1.55 -11.49 8.97
CA ARG A 309 -2.58 -11.03 9.91
C ARG A 309 -1.99 -10.25 11.09
N GLN A 310 -0.84 -10.68 11.62
CA GLN A 310 -0.18 -9.96 12.72
C GLN A 310 0.42 -8.62 12.28
N LEU A 311 0.78 -8.46 10.99
CA LEU A 311 1.26 -7.18 10.45
C LEU A 311 0.11 -6.20 10.20
N THR A 312 -1.01 -6.69 9.67
CA THR A 312 -2.12 -5.83 9.25
C THR A 312 -3.15 -5.61 10.35
N GLY A 313 -3.20 -6.50 11.35
CA GLY A 313 -4.11 -6.41 12.49
C GLY A 313 -5.49 -7.03 12.28
N ALA A 314 -5.83 -7.41 11.04
CA ALA A 314 -7.11 -8.03 10.71
C ALA A 314 -6.94 -9.22 9.74
N PRO A 315 -7.84 -10.22 9.79
CA PRO A 315 -7.95 -11.21 8.73
C PRO A 315 -8.30 -10.55 7.39
N CYS A 316 -7.67 -10.97 6.28
CA CYS A 316 -7.96 -10.40 4.96
C CYS A 316 -9.42 -10.59 4.54
N VAL A 317 -10.04 -11.70 4.95
CA VAL A 317 -11.44 -12.01 4.65
C VAL A 317 -12.41 -10.95 5.17
N GLU A 318 -12.13 -10.37 6.35
CA GLU A 318 -12.99 -9.36 6.95
C GLU A 318 -12.89 -8.02 6.20
N VAL A 319 -11.72 -7.72 5.62
CA VAL A 319 -11.56 -6.57 4.72
C VAL A 319 -12.46 -6.72 3.49
N PHE A 320 -12.49 -7.92 2.89
CA PHE A 320 -13.38 -8.20 1.75
C PHE A 320 -14.86 -8.09 2.11
N LYS A 321 -15.29 -8.70 3.23
CA LYS A 321 -16.68 -8.63 3.69
C LYS A 321 -17.14 -7.18 3.88
N VAL A 322 -16.36 -6.39 4.60
CA VAL A 322 -16.73 -5.01 4.92
C VAL A 322 -16.67 -4.08 3.69
N GLU A 323 -15.89 -4.43 2.67
CA GLU A 323 -15.88 -3.74 1.38
C GLU A 323 -16.98 -4.23 0.40
N GLY A 324 -17.94 -5.03 0.88
CA GLY A 324 -19.12 -5.42 0.11
C GLY A 324 -18.94 -6.65 -0.78
N TYR A 325 -17.86 -7.43 -0.60
CA TYR A 325 -17.75 -8.76 -1.18
C TYR A 325 -18.52 -9.72 -0.29
N GLY A 326 -19.83 -9.83 -0.52
CA GLY A 326 -20.78 -10.55 0.34
C GLY A 326 -20.39 -12.01 0.66
N ASP A 327 -21.00 -12.54 1.73
CA ASP A 327 -20.73 -13.89 2.24
C ASP A 327 -20.98 -15.01 1.22
N GLU A 328 -21.84 -14.77 0.21
CA GLU A 328 -22.14 -15.69 -0.90
C GLU A 328 -20.96 -15.94 -1.85
N HIS A 329 -19.96 -15.07 -1.92
CA HIS A 329 -18.71 -15.32 -2.65
C HIS A 329 -17.58 -15.78 -1.73
N ILE A 330 -17.67 -15.46 -0.45
CA ILE A 330 -16.79 -15.92 0.61
C ILE A 330 -17.39 -17.20 1.22
N VAL A 331 -17.80 -18.14 0.36
CA VAL A 331 -18.42 -19.39 0.83
C VAL A 331 -17.35 -20.22 1.53
N ILE A 332 -17.47 -20.25 2.86
CA ILE A 332 -17.13 -21.36 3.75
C ILE A 332 -15.76 -21.96 3.44
N ASN A 333 -14.71 -21.21 3.79
CA ASN A 333 -13.41 -21.69 4.30
C ASN A 333 -12.43 -20.51 4.18
N GLY A 334 -11.84 -20.03 5.28
CA GLY A 334 -11.01 -18.82 5.37
C GLY A 334 -9.70 -18.79 4.55
N ARG A 335 -9.61 -19.53 3.44
CA ARG A 335 -8.48 -19.63 2.50
C ARG A 335 -8.74 -18.95 1.14
N GLN A 336 -9.86 -18.23 0.98
CA GLN A 336 -10.20 -17.58 -0.29
C GLN A 336 -9.69 -16.14 -0.42
N CYS A 337 -9.26 -15.50 0.68
CA CYS A 337 -8.70 -14.16 0.69
C CYS A 337 -7.35 -14.17 1.39
N HIS A 338 -6.33 -13.60 0.76
CA HIS A 338 -4.96 -13.55 1.25
C HIS A 338 -4.49 -12.10 1.37
N TRP A 339 -3.70 -11.84 2.39
CA TRP A 339 -2.77 -10.72 2.33
C TRP A 339 -1.65 -11.12 1.36
N SER A 340 -1.70 -10.65 0.12
CA SER A 340 -0.71 -10.96 -0.89
C SER A 340 0.47 -10.01 -0.76
N HIS A 341 1.69 -10.51 -0.98
CA HIS A 341 2.88 -9.68 -1.08
C HIS A 341 2.88 -8.97 -2.43
N LEU A 342 3.18 -7.67 -2.46
CA LEU A 342 3.38 -6.96 -3.73
C LEU A 342 4.68 -7.42 -4.39
N ILE A 343 5.77 -7.47 -3.61
CA ILE A 343 7.02 -8.16 -3.95
C ILE A 343 7.13 -9.41 -3.08
N ALA A 344 7.14 -10.59 -3.72
CA ALA A 344 7.16 -11.87 -3.01
C ALA A 344 8.31 -11.96 -2.00
N TYR A 345 8.03 -12.49 -0.82
CA TYR A 345 9.05 -12.64 0.23
C TYR A 345 10.25 -13.48 -0.21
N PHE A 346 10.02 -14.53 -1.00
CA PHE A 346 11.11 -15.40 -1.48
C PHE A 346 11.94 -14.77 -2.61
N LEU A 347 11.46 -13.68 -3.22
CA LEU A 347 12.20 -12.89 -4.21
C LEU A 347 13.11 -11.83 -3.56
N GLY A 348 13.10 -11.71 -2.23
CA GLY A 348 13.82 -10.66 -1.50
C GLY A 348 12.90 -9.60 -0.88
N GLY A 349 11.61 -9.59 -1.23
CA GLY A 349 10.64 -8.60 -0.76
C GLY A 349 10.55 -8.50 0.77
N ILE A 350 10.40 -7.27 1.28
CA ILE A 350 10.34 -6.99 2.71
C ILE A 350 9.02 -7.52 3.30
N HIS A 351 9.08 -8.12 4.49
CA HIS A 351 7.90 -8.59 5.20
C HIS A 351 7.26 -7.49 6.06
N SER A 352 6.64 -6.50 5.41
CA SER A 352 5.98 -5.36 6.07
C SER A 352 4.56 -5.14 5.55
N LYS A 353 3.77 -4.30 6.25
CA LYS A 353 2.39 -3.97 5.86
C LYS A 353 2.32 -3.15 4.57
N GLU A 354 3.35 -2.36 4.29
CA GLU A 354 3.49 -1.57 3.06
C GLU A 354 3.69 -2.47 1.84
N ASN A 355 4.27 -3.67 2.01
CA ASN A 355 4.44 -4.65 0.94
C ASN A 355 3.31 -5.70 0.91
N LEU A 356 2.13 -5.39 1.46
CA LEU A 356 0.97 -6.27 1.45
C LEU A 356 -0.23 -5.57 0.83
N ALA A 357 -1.03 -6.32 0.07
CA ALA A 357 -2.33 -5.89 -0.40
C ALA A 357 -3.36 -7.02 -0.20
N PRO A 358 -4.63 -6.70 0.09
CA PRO A 358 -5.67 -7.71 0.18
C PRO A 358 -6.02 -8.20 -1.23
N THR A 359 -6.00 -9.51 -1.43
CA THR A 359 -6.37 -10.17 -2.69
C THR A 359 -7.22 -11.40 -2.42
N THR A 360 -7.95 -11.86 -3.43
CA THR A 360 -8.45 -13.24 -3.41
C THR A 360 -7.27 -14.22 -3.53
N ALA A 361 -7.51 -15.48 -3.19
CA ALA A 361 -6.55 -16.56 -3.39
C ALA A 361 -6.27 -16.77 -4.89
N ALA A 362 -7.30 -16.68 -5.74
CA ALA A 362 -7.15 -16.82 -7.19
C ALA A 362 -6.23 -15.74 -7.78
N ALA A 363 -6.42 -14.48 -7.40
CA ALA A 363 -5.54 -13.39 -7.80
C ALA A 363 -4.11 -13.59 -7.28
N ASN A 364 -3.95 -14.02 -6.02
CA ASN A 364 -2.63 -14.33 -5.45
C ASN A 364 -1.91 -15.46 -6.21
N TYR A 365 -2.63 -16.49 -6.65
CA TYR A 365 -2.04 -17.55 -7.48
C TYR A 365 -1.71 -17.06 -8.89
N ASN A 366 -2.50 -16.16 -9.48
CA ASN A 366 -2.16 -15.54 -10.76
C ASN A 366 -0.87 -14.72 -10.66
N ILE A 367 -0.65 -14.01 -9.55
CA ILE A 367 0.60 -13.29 -9.26
C ILE A 367 1.76 -14.30 -9.18
N LEU A 368 1.62 -15.34 -8.35
CA LEU A 368 2.63 -16.38 -8.18
C LEU A 368 3.01 -17.05 -9.51
N ASP A 369 2.04 -17.49 -10.29
CA ASP A 369 2.29 -18.27 -11.50
C ASP A 369 2.81 -17.42 -12.67
N THR A 370 2.27 -16.20 -12.82
CA THR A 370 2.55 -15.37 -14.00
C THR A 370 3.76 -14.47 -13.81
N VAL A 371 3.96 -13.98 -12.58
CA VAL A 371 4.99 -12.98 -12.24
C VAL A 371 6.10 -13.65 -11.44
N GLU A 372 5.80 -14.15 -10.24
CA GLU A 372 6.83 -14.52 -9.27
C GLU A 372 7.64 -15.75 -9.72
N ASN A 373 6.97 -16.81 -10.18
CA ASN A 373 7.61 -18.01 -10.71
C ASN A 373 8.40 -17.70 -11.99
N PHE A 374 7.89 -16.82 -12.86
CA PHE A 374 8.63 -16.41 -14.06
C PHE A 374 9.95 -15.74 -13.70
N ILE A 375 9.93 -14.80 -12.75
CA ILE A 375 11.14 -14.13 -12.27
C ILE A 375 12.11 -15.15 -11.66
N ALA A 376 11.61 -16.02 -10.80
CA ALA A 376 12.42 -17.06 -10.16
C ALA A 376 13.08 -17.98 -11.19
N ASP A 377 12.31 -18.43 -12.19
CA ASP A 377 12.81 -19.32 -13.25
C ASP A 377 13.88 -18.62 -14.12
N LYS A 378 13.75 -17.30 -14.39
CA LYS A 378 14.74 -16.52 -15.14
C LYS A 378 16.03 -16.24 -14.35
N ILE A 379 15.92 -15.89 -13.06
CA ILE A 379 17.08 -15.55 -12.20
C ILE A 379 17.83 -16.81 -11.75
N LEU A 380 17.12 -17.90 -11.45
CA LEU A 380 17.70 -19.16 -10.97
C LEU A 380 17.89 -20.20 -12.09
N ASN A 381 17.86 -19.78 -13.36
CA ASN A 381 18.02 -20.70 -14.48
C ASN A 381 19.33 -21.49 -14.32
N LYS A 382 19.26 -22.82 -14.47
CA LYS A 382 20.43 -23.70 -14.36
C LYS A 382 21.38 -23.48 -15.52
N ASP A 383 20.84 -23.17 -16.70
CA ASP A 383 21.63 -22.76 -17.84
C ASP A 383 22.14 -21.33 -17.61
N LYS A 384 23.47 -21.17 -17.59
CA LYS A 384 24.11 -19.88 -17.37
C LYS A 384 23.88 -18.93 -18.55
N GLU A 385 23.72 -19.46 -19.77
CA GLU A 385 23.51 -18.65 -20.98
C GLU A 385 22.10 -18.07 -21.06
N GLU A 386 21.14 -18.68 -20.36
CA GLU A 386 19.75 -18.19 -20.28
C GLU A 386 19.44 -17.48 -18.95
N ARG A 387 20.44 -17.35 -18.06
CA ARG A 387 20.25 -16.75 -16.74
C ARG A 387 20.26 -15.23 -16.82
N VAL A 388 19.25 -14.62 -16.24
CA VAL A 388 19.19 -13.16 -16.08
C VAL A 388 19.95 -12.77 -14.80
N GLY A 389 20.86 -11.80 -14.89
CA GLY A 389 21.62 -11.32 -13.72
C GLY A 389 20.77 -10.53 -12.73
N GLU A 390 19.95 -9.62 -13.24
CA GLU A 390 19.02 -8.82 -12.45
C GLU A 390 17.71 -8.56 -13.19
N LEU A 391 16.62 -8.45 -12.43
CA LEU A 391 15.30 -8.09 -12.94
C LEU A 391 14.69 -7.00 -12.05
N ARG A 392 14.37 -5.86 -12.65
CA ARG A 392 13.71 -4.75 -11.96
C ARG A 392 12.20 -4.97 -12.01
N LEU A 393 11.60 -5.10 -10.84
CA LEU A 393 10.15 -5.22 -10.65
C LEU A 393 9.62 -3.95 -9.97
N GLU A 394 8.65 -3.30 -10.60
CA GLU A 394 7.85 -2.24 -9.98
C GLU A 394 6.39 -2.68 -9.91
N VAL A 395 5.80 -2.63 -8.72
CA VAL A 395 4.40 -2.97 -8.48
C VAL A 395 3.66 -1.73 -8.05
N THR A 396 2.65 -1.34 -8.82
CA THR A 396 1.81 -0.18 -8.55
C THR A 396 0.38 -0.62 -8.24
N PRO A 397 -0.05 -0.56 -6.97
CA PRO A 397 -1.46 -0.68 -6.61
C PRO A 397 -2.23 0.54 -7.11
N TYR A 398 -3.32 0.30 -7.82
CA TYR A 398 -4.20 1.36 -8.32
C TYR A 398 -5.54 1.33 -7.59
N TYR A 399 -5.91 2.51 -7.09
CA TYR A 399 -7.17 2.80 -6.45
C TYR A 399 -7.87 3.86 -7.30
N ALA A 400 -9.04 3.54 -7.83
CA ALA A 400 -9.84 4.53 -8.54
C ALA A 400 -10.21 5.71 -7.60
N PRO A 401 -10.36 6.95 -8.09
CA PRO A 401 -10.73 8.09 -7.26
C PRO A 401 -12.00 7.86 -6.42
N GLU A 402 -12.97 7.14 -6.99
CA GLU A 402 -14.20 6.73 -6.34
C GLU A 402 -14.03 5.58 -5.34
N ASN A 403 -12.91 4.84 -5.42
CA ASN A 403 -12.62 3.73 -4.54
C ASN A 403 -12.13 4.23 -3.18
N LYS A 404 -13.03 4.16 -2.19
CA LYS A 404 -12.77 4.49 -0.79
C LYS A 404 -12.31 3.28 0.06
N GLY A 405 -12.25 2.08 -0.51
CA GLY A 405 -11.84 0.84 0.16
C GLY A 405 -10.31 0.65 0.28
N HIS A 406 -9.89 -0.45 0.89
CA HIS A 406 -8.49 -0.86 1.04
C HIS A 406 -8.05 -1.89 -0.02
N ILE A 407 -8.98 -2.49 -0.75
CA ILE A 407 -8.70 -3.38 -1.88
C ILE A 407 -8.41 -2.56 -3.15
N PRO A 408 -7.21 -2.69 -3.75
CA PRO A 408 -6.91 -2.03 -5.02
C PRO A 408 -7.81 -2.57 -6.14
N ASP A 409 -8.14 -1.71 -7.09
CA ASP A 409 -8.89 -2.09 -8.29
C ASP A 409 -8.02 -2.90 -9.26
N LEU A 410 -6.74 -2.54 -9.33
CA LEU A 410 -5.72 -3.22 -10.14
C LEU A 410 -4.36 -3.21 -9.43
N LEU A 411 -3.55 -4.22 -9.73
CA LEU A 411 -2.12 -4.25 -9.49
C LEU A 411 -1.43 -4.27 -10.85
N TYR A 412 -0.59 -3.26 -11.09
CA TYR A 412 0.29 -3.21 -12.25
C TYR A 412 1.67 -3.75 -11.86
N PHE A 413 2.11 -4.82 -12.51
CA PHE A 413 3.45 -5.38 -12.36
C PHE A 413 4.26 -4.99 -13.60
N ASN A 414 5.21 -4.07 -13.45
CA ASN A 414 6.13 -3.65 -14.50
C ASN A 414 7.47 -4.37 -14.30
N LEU A 415 7.80 -5.29 -15.19
CA LEU A 415 9.05 -6.04 -15.17
C LEU A 415 9.96 -5.51 -16.26
N ASN A 416 11.24 -5.36 -15.91
CA ASN A 416 12.27 -4.98 -16.87
C ASN A 416 13.56 -5.76 -16.63
N TRP A 417 14.18 -6.24 -17.70
CA TRP A 417 15.47 -6.95 -17.65
C TRP A 417 16.18 -6.90 -19.01
N THR A 418 17.47 -7.16 -19.00
CA THR A 418 18.26 -7.34 -20.22
C THR A 418 18.21 -8.80 -20.66
N SER A 419 18.02 -9.06 -21.95
CA SER A 419 18.05 -10.42 -22.48
C SER A 419 19.43 -11.04 -22.25
N PRO A 420 19.51 -12.28 -21.72
CA PRO A 420 20.78 -12.96 -21.56
C PRO A 420 21.39 -13.37 -22.90
N LYS A 421 20.59 -13.41 -23.98
CA LYS A 421 21.04 -13.73 -25.34
C LYS A 421 21.72 -12.55 -26.04
N HIS A 422 21.38 -11.31 -25.66
CA HIS A 422 21.95 -10.11 -26.29
C HIS A 422 21.91 -8.89 -25.34
N PRO A 423 23.06 -8.29 -25.00
CA PRO A 423 23.16 -7.25 -23.97
C PRO A 423 22.43 -5.95 -24.32
N ASN A 424 22.25 -5.65 -25.61
CA ASN A 424 21.52 -4.44 -26.04
C ASN A 424 20.00 -4.65 -26.15
N VAL A 425 19.49 -5.86 -25.90
CA VAL A 425 18.05 -6.13 -25.97
C VAL A 425 17.45 -5.96 -24.58
N TYR A 426 16.80 -4.82 -24.39
CA TYR A 426 16.06 -4.52 -23.18
C TYR A 426 14.60 -4.97 -23.31
N LEU A 427 14.18 -5.83 -22.38
CA LEU A 427 12.83 -6.39 -22.35
C LEU A 427 12.02 -5.71 -21.26
N LYS A 428 10.79 -5.33 -21.63
CA LYS A 428 9.81 -4.72 -20.73
C LYS A 428 8.46 -5.40 -20.89
N GLU A 429 7.82 -5.71 -19.78
CA GLU A 429 6.43 -6.16 -19.76
C GLU A 429 5.65 -5.52 -18.62
N THR A 430 4.36 -5.26 -18.86
CA THR A 430 3.41 -4.82 -17.86
C THR A 430 2.31 -5.86 -17.74
N ILE A 431 2.04 -6.36 -16.53
CA ILE A 431 1.00 -7.35 -16.24
C ILE A 431 -0.06 -6.72 -15.31
N GLU A 432 -1.34 -6.91 -15.65
CA GLU A 432 -2.48 -6.35 -14.92
C GLU A 432 -3.31 -7.44 -14.23
N ILE A 433 -3.27 -7.44 -12.90
CA ILE A 433 -4.02 -8.39 -12.07
C ILE A 433 -5.06 -7.62 -11.24
N LYS A 434 -6.31 -8.10 -11.26
CA LYS A 434 -7.39 -7.61 -10.39
C LYS A 434 -7.31 -8.32 -9.03
N PRO A 435 -7.02 -7.63 -7.92
CA PRO A 435 -6.97 -8.22 -6.58
C PRO A 435 -8.24 -8.98 -6.19
N SER A 436 -9.39 -8.47 -6.63
CA SER A 436 -10.69 -9.04 -6.30
C SER A 436 -11.17 -10.16 -7.24
N SER A 437 -10.36 -10.56 -8.22
CA SER A 437 -10.78 -11.60 -9.17
C SER A 437 -10.78 -12.98 -8.52
N PHE A 438 -11.91 -13.67 -8.52
CA PHE A 438 -11.99 -15.08 -8.08
C PHE A 438 -11.58 -16.08 -9.18
N ARG A 439 -11.17 -15.59 -10.35
CA ARG A 439 -10.81 -16.41 -11.51
C ARG A 439 -9.30 -16.55 -11.63
N ARG A 440 -8.82 -17.78 -11.77
CA ARG A 440 -7.42 -18.06 -12.11
C ARG A 440 -7.23 -18.08 -13.62
N PHE A 441 -6.01 -17.77 -14.05
CA PHE A 441 -5.58 -18.02 -15.42
C PHE A 441 -5.50 -19.53 -15.67
N THR A 442 -5.99 -19.95 -16.84
CA THR A 442 -5.92 -21.34 -17.27
C THR A 442 -4.52 -21.67 -17.79
N ASP A 443 -4.21 -22.96 -17.89
CA ASP A 443 -2.92 -23.42 -18.42
C ASP A 443 -2.64 -22.95 -19.82
N ARG A 444 -3.70 -22.89 -20.65
CA ARG A 444 -3.59 -22.40 -22.01
C ARG A 444 -3.20 -20.93 -22.03
N MET A 445 -3.76 -20.11 -21.12
CA MET A 445 -3.37 -18.70 -20.97
C MET A 445 -1.91 -18.56 -20.50
N GLN A 446 -1.50 -19.35 -19.50
CA GLN A 446 -0.13 -19.37 -19.01
C GLN A 446 0.86 -19.78 -20.11
N LYS A 447 0.50 -20.78 -20.92
CA LYS A 447 1.27 -21.19 -22.10
C LYS A 447 1.39 -20.05 -23.11
N SER A 448 0.33 -19.27 -23.34
CA SER A 448 0.39 -18.08 -24.20
C SER A 448 1.37 -17.02 -23.69
N PHE A 449 1.41 -16.77 -22.38
CA PHE A 449 2.37 -15.85 -21.77
C PHE A 449 3.82 -16.31 -22.02
N SER A 450 4.10 -17.60 -21.80
CA SER A 450 5.43 -18.17 -22.05
C SER A 450 5.82 -18.11 -23.53
N VAL A 451 4.89 -18.42 -24.44
CA VAL A 451 5.14 -18.33 -25.89
C VAL A 451 5.40 -16.87 -26.30
N PHE A 452 4.60 -15.92 -25.82
CA PHE A 452 4.80 -14.51 -26.12
C PHE A 452 6.17 -14.03 -25.66
N ARG A 453 6.56 -14.36 -24.41
CA ARG A 453 7.88 -14.01 -23.87
C ARG A 453 9.03 -14.54 -24.72
N LYS A 454 8.99 -15.82 -25.08
CA LYS A 454 10.05 -16.46 -25.87
C LYS A 454 10.15 -15.88 -27.28
N VAL A 455 9.02 -15.81 -28.00
CA VAL A 455 9.03 -15.39 -29.41
C VAL A 455 9.36 -13.91 -29.55
N GLU A 456 8.88 -13.05 -28.64
CA GLU A 456 9.27 -11.64 -28.66
C GLU A 456 10.77 -11.46 -28.42
N GLU A 457 11.34 -12.14 -27.42
CA GLU A 457 12.77 -12.10 -27.14
C GLU A 457 13.58 -12.54 -28.37
N ASP A 458 13.22 -13.67 -29.00
CA ASP A 458 13.89 -14.17 -30.21
C ASP A 458 13.78 -13.19 -31.40
N ILE A 459 12.65 -12.47 -31.55
CA ILE A 459 12.48 -11.46 -32.60
C ILE A 459 13.37 -10.25 -32.34
N LEU A 460 13.39 -9.74 -31.10
CA LEU A 460 14.17 -8.54 -30.76
C LEU A 460 15.67 -8.80 -30.82
N VAL A 461 16.12 -9.99 -30.40
CA VAL A 461 17.52 -10.43 -30.57
C VAL A 461 17.90 -10.46 -32.05
N LYS A 462 17.09 -11.08 -32.92
CA LYS A 462 17.35 -11.12 -34.36
C LYS A 462 17.39 -9.73 -35.02
N ARG A 463 16.61 -8.77 -34.51
CA ARG A 463 16.64 -7.37 -35.01
C ARG A 463 17.93 -6.68 -34.56
N ALA A 464 18.32 -6.86 -33.30
CA ALA A 464 19.57 -6.29 -32.77
C ALA A 464 20.81 -6.85 -33.49
N GLU A 465 20.86 -8.16 -33.75
CA GLU A 465 21.97 -8.82 -34.48
C GLU A 465 22.12 -8.31 -35.92
N LYS A 466 21.03 -7.88 -36.55
CA LYS A 466 21.05 -7.30 -37.91
C LYS A 466 21.53 -5.85 -37.94
N GLY A 467 21.80 -5.24 -36.79
CA GLY A 467 22.16 -3.84 -36.70
C GLY A 467 21.00 -2.90 -37.00
N ASP A 468 19.75 -3.38 -36.94
CA ASP A 468 18.57 -2.52 -36.99
C ASP A 468 18.55 -1.69 -35.70
N GLN A 469 19.26 -0.56 -35.69
CA GLN A 469 19.17 0.40 -34.59
C GLN A 469 17.72 0.90 -34.54
N GLU A 470 16.99 0.47 -33.52
CA GLU A 470 15.64 0.94 -33.27
C GLU A 470 15.69 2.45 -32.98
N HIS A 471 15.37 3.26 -33.99
CA HIS A 471 14.82 4.58 -33.76
C HIS A 471 13.49 4.38 -33.02
N ASP A 472 13.49 4.59 -31.70
CA ASP A 472 12.30 4.65 -30.85
C ASP A 472 11.39 5.81 -31.32
N SER A 473 10.65 5.60 -32.41
CA SER A 473 9.54 6.45 -32.82
C SER A 473 8.25 5.69 -32.57
N PRO A 474 7.45 6.05 -31.55
CA PRO A 474 6.18 5.40 -31.30
C PRO A 474 5.20 5.83 -32.41
N PHE A 475 4.62 4.86 -33.11
CA PHE A 475 3.51 5.02 -34.06
C PHE A 475 3.76 5.88 -35.32
N LYS A 476 4.21 5.24 -36.40
CA LYS A 476 3.68 5.58 -37.74
C LYS A 476 2.46 4.68 -37.99
N PRO A 477 1.22 5.21 -38.01
CA PRO A 477 0.09 4.42 -38.49
C PRO A 477 0.34 4.02 -39.95
N PRO A 478 -0.22 2.88 -40.41
CA PRO A 478 -0.14 2.50 -41.82
C PRO A 478 -0.67 3.64 -42.68
N ASN A 479 0.04 3.96 -43.77
CA ASN A 479 -0.28 5.00 -44.73
C ASN A 479 -1.76 4.98 -45.14
N LEU A 480 -2.59 5.76 -44.43
CA LEU A 480 -3.91 6.16 -44.90
C LEU A 480 -3.69 7.30 -45.89
N LYS A 481 -4.22 7.11 -47.10
CA LYS A 481 -4.16 8.06 -48.20
C LYS A 481 -4.56 9.45 -47.69
N LYS A 482 -3.71 10.44 -48.00
CA LYS A 482 -3.89 11.86 -47.71
C LYS A 482 -5.22 12.32 -48.30
N GLU A 483 -6.20 12.63 -47.46
CA GLU A 483 -7.17 13.69 -47.72
C GLU A 483 -7.82 14.13 -46.42
N VAL A 484 -8.01 15.45 -46.29
CA VAL A 484 -8.58 16.19 -45.15
C VAL A 484 -7.65 16.41 -43.95
N ARG A 485 -6.79 17.43 -44.06
CA ARG A 485 -6.21 18.15 -42.91
C ARG A 485 -7.21 19.19 -42.40
N GLN A 486 -7.79 18.97 -41.23
CA GLN A 486 -8.29 20.07 -40.40
C GLN A 486 -7.29 20.35 -39.27
N LYS A 487 -6.95 21.63 -39.12
CA LYS A 487 -6.02 22.19 -38.14
C LYS A 487 -6.55 21.96 -36.73
N ILE A 488 -5.77 21.30 -35.88
CA ILE A 488 -5.83 21.49 -34.42
C ILE A 488 -4.39 21.76 -33.98
N SER A 489 -4.16 22.98 -33.48
CA SER A 489 -2.89 23.44 -32.94
C SER A 489 -2.61 22.73 -31.62
N PHE A 490 -1.50 21.99 -31.55
CA PHE A 490 -0.91 21.55 -30.29
C PHE A 490 0.05 22.63 -29.80
N LEU A 491 -0.46 23.55 -28.98
CA LEU A 491 0.32 24.46 -28.16
C LEU A 491 -0.49 24.76 -26.90
N SER A 492 0.22 24.81 -25.76
CA SER A 492 -0.23 25.10 -24.39
C SER A 492 -0.78 23.93 -23.57
N PHE A 493 0.08 23.23 -22.82
CA PHE A 493 -0.24 22.73 -21.47
C PHE A 493 1.04 22.61 -20.64
N TYR A 494 1.52 23.76 -20.18
CA TYR A 494 2.24 23.88 -18.90
C TYR A 494 1.83 25.22 -18.31
N GLN A 495 0.86 25.20 -17.41
CA GLN A 495 0.69 26.24 -16.40
C GLN A 495 0.87 25.57 -15.03
N PRO A 496 1.76 26.10 -14.16
CA PRO A 496 1.87 25.62 -12.79
C PRO A 496 0.64 26.06 -11.99
N LEU A 497 0.22 25.21 -11.05
CA LEU A 497 -0.88 25.47 -10.11
C LEU A 497 -0.60 26.72 -9.28
N PRO A 498 -1.59 27.60 -9.02
CA PRO A 498 -1.43 28.70 -8.10
C PRO A 498 -1.34 28.17 -6.66
N ALA A 499 -0.35 28.69 -5.93
CA ALA A 499 -0.22 28.53 -4.50
C ALA A 499 -0.99 29.69 -3.83
N GLU A 500 -2.22 29.41 -3.37
CA GLU A 500 -2.89 30.00 -2.19
C GLU A 500 -4.39 29.67 -2.21
N PRO A 501 -5.03 29.42 -1.05
CA PRO A 501 -6.46 29.16 -0.97
C PRO A 501 -7.26 30.47 -0.99
N GLN A 502 -8.19 30.61 -1.93
CA GLN A 502 -9.19 31.68 -1.91
C GLN A 502 -10.27 31.37 -0.87
N ALA A 503 -10.65 32.41 -0.13
CA ALA A 503 -11.74 32.42 0.84
C ALA A 503 -13.08 32.10 0.17
N ILE A 504 -13.88 31.27 0.83
CA ILE A 504 -15.26 30.96 0.45
C ILE A 504 -16.15 32.04 1.08
N GLU A 505 -16.84 32.82 0.25
CA GLU A 505 -17.93 33.70 0.69
C GLU A 505 -19.14 32.84 1.11
N GLU A 506 -19.62 33.09 2.33
CA GLU A 506 -20.85 32.51 2.87
C GLU A 506 -22.06 33.17 2.21
N THR A 507 -22.81 32.43 1.39
CA THR A 507 -24.17 32.80 1.00
C THR A 507 -25.15 32.26 2.03
N ASN A 508 -25.74 33.18 2.81
CA ASN A 508 -26.88 32.92 3.69
C ASN A 508 -28.15 32.67 2.86
N GLU A 509 -28.64 31.43 2.86
CA GLU A 509 -30.03 31.12 2.50
C GLU A 509 -30.69 30.35 3.66
N THR A 510 -31.63 31.01 4.31
CA THR A 510 -32.58 30.47 5.28
C THR A 510 -33.56 29.51 4.59
N PRO A 511 -33.81 28.29 5.13
CA PRO A 511 -34.94 27.48 4.70
C PRO A 511 -36.18 27.75 5.56
N ASP A 512 -37.24 28.16 4.87
CA ASP A 512 -38.59 28.34 5.37
C ASP A 512 -39.30 27.02 5.73
N SER A 513 -40.07 27.12 6.82
CA SER A 513 -41.31 26.41 7.17
C SER A 513 -41.45 24.90 6.92
N LEU A 514 -41.47 24.16 8.03
CA LEU A 514 -42.07 22.84 8.19
C LEU A 514 -43.60 22.90 8.04
N SER A 515 -44.15 22.24 7.02
CA SER A 515 -45.57 21.89 6.96
C SER A 515 -45.79 20.45 7.42
N ILE A 516 -46.56 20.34 8.49
CA ILE A 516 -47.09 19.13 9.12
C ILE A 516 -48.04 18.42 8.13
N TYR A 517 -47.86 17.11 7.93
CA TYR A 517 -48.94 16.24 7.46
C TYR A 517 -49.18 15.14 8.49
N GLN A 518 -50.35 15.23 9.12
CA GLN A 518 -51.03 14.13 9.78
C GLN A 518 -51.59 13.19 8.71
N SER A 519 -51.50 11.88 8.96
CA SER A 519 -52.53 10.94 8.49
C SER A 519 -52.50 9.68 9.33
N THR A 520 -53.58 9.56 10.10
CA THR A 520 -54.23 8.37 10.63
C THR A 520 -54.25 7.17 9.67
N SER A 521 -53.95 5.98 10.17
CA SER A 521 -54.69 4.69 10.05
C SER A 521 -53.87 3.59 10.72
#